data_AF-A0A964AGD9-F1
#
_entry.id   AF-A0A964AGD9-F1
#
_cell.length_a   1.000
_cell.length_b   1.000
_cell.length_c   1.000
_cell.angle_alpha   90.00
_cell.angle_beta   90.00
_cell.angle_gamma   90.00
#
_symmetry.space_group_name_H-M   'P 1'
#
loop_
_entity.id
_entity.type
_entity.pdbx_description
1 polymer ?
#
loop_
_entity_poly.entity_id
_entity_poly.type
_entity_poly.pdbx_seq_one_letter_code
_entity_poly.pdbx_strand_id
1 'polypeptide(L)'
;MTQDTRGDHPVSRLDLELLALGKLPPEAAADIEARAAQDPELAARVARIREEIDDAAHDLPALRLPFEEEEEEAAEGSFWTSWMRWTPFVLAGAMAAAMALLSINSGGPSEDPGRGEVRFRGALDLKVWRVHEGQAQEEDGLIEAAAGDRIQYEVASDTKAWLSVFNVQDDGQLSTYLAPTELSPLTPKKAAVLLDDYKGSERIFFVLDEQPVTEDAAAAALEKAWDAPLAELDALPGLKGAQQRSVLVVKP
;
A
#
# COMPACT_ATOMS: atom_id res chain seq x y z
N MET A 1 5.24 -24.97 29.03
CA MET A 1 4.41 -23.86 29.55
C MET A 1 4.96 -22.58 28.96
N THR A 2 4.60 -22.29 27.73
CA THR A 2 4.80 -20.98 27.10
C THR A 2 3.76 -20.06 27.73
N GLN A 3 4.20 -19.01 28.43
CA GLN A 3 3.30 -17.97 28.89
C GLN A 3 2.74 -17.26 27.66
N ASP A 4 1.44 -17.35 27.45
CA ASP A 4 0.74 -16.66 26.38
C ASP A 4 0.67 -15.17 26.75
N THR A 5 1.56 -14.36 26.17
CA THR A 5 1.68 -12.93 26.43
C THR A 5 0.64 -12.10 25.67
N ARG A 6 -0.38 -12.72 25.06
CA ARG A 6 -1.39 -12.01 24.26
C ARG A 6 -2.33 -11.09 25.07
N GLY A 7 -2.37 -11.22 26.40
CA GLY A 7 -3.33 -10.52 27.25
C GLY A 7 -3.21 -8.99 27.31
N ASP A 8 -2.06 -8.41 26.92
CA ASP A 8 -1.81 -6.96 27.06
C ASP A 8 -1.80 -6.19 25.73
N HIS A 9 -2.02 -6.86 24.58
CA HIS A 9 -2.06 -6.15 23.31
C HIS A 9 -3.39 -5.41 23.12
N PRO A 10 -3.36 -4.12 22.71
CA PRO A 10 -4.57 -3.40 22.33
C PRO A 10 -5.25 -4.12 21.15
N VAL A 11 -6.58 -4.24 21.20
CA VAL A 11 -7.32 -4.90 20.11
C VAL A 11 -7.29 -3.99 18.88
N SER A 12 -6.66 -4.48 17.81
CA SER A 12 -6.56 -3.74 16.55
C SER A 12 -7.94 -3.64 15.89
N ARG A 13 -8.17 -2.62 15.06
CA ARG A 13 -9.42 -2.53 14.28
C ARG A 13 -9.58 -3.71 13.33
N LEU A 14 -8.49 -4.18 12.72
CA LEU A 14 -8.50 -5.33 11.82
C LEU A 14 -9.04 -6.58 12.53
N ASP A 15 -8.65 -6.83 13.78
CA ASP A 15 -9.19 -7.96 14.55
C ASP A 15 -10.69 -7.82 14.81
N LEU A 16 -11.19 -6.60 15.02
CA LEU A 16 -12.62 -6.33 15.19
C LEU A 16 -13.41 -6.53 13.89
N GLU A 17 -12.86 -6.13 12.74
CA GLU A 17 -13.44 -6.36 11.42
C GLU A 17 -13.48 -7.86 11.09
N LEU A 18 -12.38 -8.58 11.33
CA LEU A 18 -12.33 -10.04 11.17
C LEU A 18 -13.29 -10.75 12.12
N LEU A 19 -13.47 -10.26 13.34
CA LEU A 19 -14.49 -10.74 14.27
C LEU A 19 -15.90 -10.51 13.72
N ALA A 20 -16.20 -9.30 13.25
CA ALA A 20 -17.52 -8.95 12.70
C ALA A 20 -17.85 -9.75 11.43
N LEU A 21 -16.86 -10.05 10.59
CA LEU A 21 -16.99 -10.90 9.39
C LEU A 21 -17.03 -12.41 9.70
N GLY A 22 -16.83 -12.82 10.96
CA GLY A 22 -16.76 -14.24 11.34
C GLY A 22 -15.52 -14.97 10.78
N LYS A 23 -14.45 -14.24 10.47
CA LYS A 23 -13.20 -14.75 9.89
C LYS A 23 -12.07 -14.92 10.90
N LEU A 24 -12.26 -14.45 12.13
CA LEU A 24 -11.27 -14.58 13.19
C LEU A 24 -11.21 -16.03 13.72
N PRO A 25 -10.03 -16.59 14.05
CA PRO A 25 -9.94 -17.90 14.70
C PRO A 25 -10.78 -17.97 15.98
N PRO A 26 -11.44 -19.10 16.29
CA PRO A 26 -12.43 -19.19 17.36
C PRO A 26 -11.86 -18.86 18.75
N GLU A 27 -10.59 -19.18 19.00
CA GLU A 27 -9.91 -18.83 20.25
C GLU A 27 -9.74 -17.30 20.40
N ALA A 28 -9.32 -16.62 19.34
CA ALA A 28 -9.14 -15.16 19.34
C ALA A 28 -10.48 -14.43 19.39
N ALA A 29 -11.51 -14.96 18.72
CA ALA A 29 -12.87 -14.44 18.79
C ALA A 29 -13.41 -14.50 20.23
N ALA A 30 -13.27 -15.65 20.90
CA ALA A 30 -13.70 -15.81 22.29
C ALA A 30 -12.98 -14.85 23.25
N ASP A 31 -11.68 -14.60 23.04
CA ASP A 31 -10.90 -13.65 23.85
C ASP A 31 -11.40 -12.20 23.67
N ILE A 32 -11.57 -11.73 22.43
CA ILE A 32 -12.04 -10.37 22.15
C ILE A 32 -13.47 -10.19 22.66
N GLU A 33 -14.35 -11.17 22.49
CA GLU A 33 -15.71 -11.13 23.02
C GLU A 33 -15.74 -11.07 24.56
N ALA A 34 -14.87 -11.83 25.23
CA ALA A 34 -14.74 -11.79 26.69
C ALA A 34 -14.22 -10.43 27.19
N ARG A 35 -13.31 -9.79 26.45
CA ARG A 35 -12.83 -8.42 26.73
C ARG A 35 -13.91 -7.38 26.49
N ALA A 36 -14.63 -7.46 25.36
CA ALA A 36 -15.74 -6.56 25.05
C ALA A 36 -16.87 -6.67 26.09
N ALA A 37 -17.09 -7.84 26.69
CA ALA A 37 -18.06 -7.98 27.78
C ALA A 37 -17.67 -7.22 29.07
N GLN A 38 -16.38 -6.87 29.23
CA GLN A 38 -15.84 -6.15 30.38
C GLN A 38 -15.56 -4.67 30.08
N ASP A 39 -15.42 -4.30 28.81
CA ASP A 39 -15.11 -2.96 28.33
C ASP A 39 -16.25 -2.40 27.44
N PRO A 40 -17.06 -1.46 27.97
CA PRO A 40 -18.16 -0.86 27.22
C PRO A 40 -17.73 -0.10 25.95
N GLU A 41 -16.52 0.45 25.93
CA GLU A 41 -16.01 1.19 24.77
C GLU A 41 -15.65 0.23 23.64
N LEU A 42 -14.96 -0.87 23.96
CA LEU A 42 -14.67 -1.93 23.02
C LEU A 42 -15.95 -2.58 22.47
N ALA A 43 -16.96 -2.81 23.32
CA ALA A 43 -18.26 -3.29 22.89
C ALA A 43 -18.94 -2.34 21.90
N ALA A 44 -18.89 -1.03 22.15
CA ALA A 44 -19.43 -0.02 21.24
C ALA A 44 -18.68 0.01 19.89
N ARG A 45 -17.36 -0.22 19.89
CA ARG A 45 -16.56 -0.35 18.67
C ARG A 45 -16.94 -1.57 17.84
N VAL A 46 -17.09 -2.75 18.48
CA VAL A 46 -17.55 -3.98 17.81
C VAL A 46 -18.94 -3.80 17.20
N ALA A 47 -19.87 -3.18 17.94
CA ALA A 47 -21.23 -2.94 17.46
C ALA A 47 -21.26 -2.02 16.22
N ARG A 48 -20.48 -0.94 16.25
CA ARG A 48 -20.35 0.01 15.13
C ARG A 48 -19.82 -0.66 13.86
N ILE A 49 -18.76 -1.46 13.99
CA ILE A 49 -18.17 -2.17 12.84
C ILE A 49 -19.16 -3.17 12.24
N ARG A 50 -19.95 -3.87 13.07
CA ARG A 50 -21.01 -4.76 12.59
C ARG A 50 -22.09 -4.00 11.81
N GLU A 51 -22.52 -2.85 12.32
CA GLU A 51 -23.47 -1.96 11.63
C GLU A 51 -22.92 -1.46 10.29
N GLU A 52 -21.66 -0.98 10.25
CA GLU A 52 -20.99 -0.55 9.01
C GLU A 52 -20.94 -1.67 7.95
N ILE A 53 -20.63 -2.91 8.37
CA ILE A 53 -20.59 -4.07 7.48
C ILE A 53 -21.99 -4.45 6.99
N ASP A 54 -22.98 -4.44 7.88
CA ASP A 54 -24.37 -4.75 7.52
C ASP A 54 -24.91 -3.70 6.53
N ASP A 55 -24.68 -2.41 6.77
CA ASP A 55 -25.08 -1.33 5.86
C ASP A 55 -24.41 -1.47 4.49
N ALA A 56 -23.10 -1.74 4.47
CA ALA A 56 -22.37 -1.99 3.23
C ALA A 56 -22.90 -3.21 2.47
N ALA A 57 -23.32 -4.27 3.17
CA ALA A 57 -23.91 -5.46 2.55
C ALA A 57 -25.30 -5.17 1.94
N HIS A 58 -26.07 -4.23 2.50
CA HIS A 58 -27.38 -3.83 1.95
C HIS A 58 -27.27 -3.00 0.67
N ASP A 59 -26.24 -2.17 0.55
CA ASP A 59 -26.04 -1.28 -0.60
C ASP A 59 -25.37 -1.96 -1.81
N LEU A 60 -24.83 -3.18 -1.63
CA LEU A 60 -24.24 -3.92 -2.73
C LEU A 60 -25.33 -4.53 -3.62
N PRO A 61 -25.40 -4.17 -4.93
CA PRO A 61 -26.30 -4.84 -5.85
C PRO A 61 -25.92 -6.31 -5.88
N ALA A 62 -26.92 -7.22 -5.85
CA ALA A 62 -26.70 -8.65 -5.92
C ALA A 62 -25.80 -9.00 -7.12
N LEU A 63 -24.51 -9.16 -6.85
CA LEU A 63 -23.51 -9.43 -7.87
C LEU A 63 -23.69 -10.89 -8.24
N ARG A 64 -24.53 -11.13 -9.26
CA ARG A 64 -24.58 -12.41 -9.95
C ARG A 64 -23.30 -12.51 -10.75
N LEU A 65 -22.24 -12.94 -10.09
CA LEU A 65 -21.04 -13.37 -10.79
C LEU A 65 -21.48 -14.55 -11.67
N PRO A 66 -21.31 -14.47 -13.01
CA PRO A 66 -21.50 -15.62 -13.90
C PRO A 66 -20.31 -16.57 -13.68
N PHE A 67 -20.21 -17.14 -12.49
CA PHE A 67 -19.52 -18.41 -12.34
C PHE A 67 -20.52 -19.46 -12.78
N GLU A 68 -20.61 -19.58 -14.11
CA GLU A 68 -21.15 -20.75 -14.76
C GLU A 68 -20.51 -21.98 -14.12
N GLU A 69 -21.38 -22.95 -13.89
CA GLU A 69 -21.12 -24.30 -13.40
C GLU A 69 -20.12 -25.01 -14.33
N GLU A 70 -18.83 -24.72 -14.23
CA GLU A 70 -17.79 -25.68 -14.63
C GLU A 70 -17.50 -26.56 -13.43
N GLU A 71 -18.44 -27.49 -13.21
CA GLU A 71 -18.27 -28.67 -12.39
C GLU A 71 -16.98 -29.41 -12.80
N GLU A 72 -16.13 -29.60 -11.79
CA GLU A 72 -15.19 -30.70 -11.58
C GLU A 72 -15.15 -31.82 -12.65
N GLU A 73 -14.33 -31.70 -13.69
CA GLU A 73 -13.63 -32.85 -14.31
C GLU A 73 -12.32 -32.40 -14.97
N ALA A 74 -11.25 -32.22 -14.19
CA ALA A 74 -9.90 -32.14 -14.72
C ALA A 74 -8.93 -32.99 -13.89
N ALA A 75 -9.02 -34.28 -14.17
CA ALA A 75 -7.98 -35.30 -14.14
C ALA A 75 -6.63 -34.92 -13.50
N GLU A 76 -6.29 -35.69 -12.46
CA GLU A 76 -4.93 -35.97 -12.04
C GLU A 76 -4.06 -36.36 -13.25
N GLY A 77 -3.29 -35.40 -13.76
CA GLY A 77 -2.55 -35.54 -15.01
C GLY A 77 -1.12 -35.05 -14.92
N SER A 78 -0.28 -35.77 -14.18
CA SER A 78 1.15 -36.06 -14.45
C SER A 78 1.95 -35.07 -15.33
N PHE A 79 1.95 -33.78 -14.98
CA PHE A 79 2.70 -32.75 -15.70
C PHE A 79 4.16 -32.65 -15.21
N TRP A 80 4.44 -33.04 -13.96
CA TRP A 80 5.76 -32.85 -13.34
C TRP A 80 6.85 -33.86 -13.75
N THR A 81 6.51 -35.00 -14.37
CA THR A 81 7.51 -36.04 -14.71
C THR A 81 8.20 -35.90 -16.07
N SER A 82 7.77 -34.98 -16.94
CA SER A 82 8.34 -34.84 -18.30
C SER A 82 9.43 -33.77 -18.42
N TRP A 83 9.35 -32.70 -17.62
CA TRP A 83 10.30 -31.57 -17.66
C TRP A 83 11.74 -31.97 -17.24
N MET A 84 11.89 -32.99 -16.40
CA MET A 84 13.15 -33.28 -15.71
C MET A 84 14.18 -34.10 -16.53
N ARG A 85 13.96 -34.36 -17.82
CA ARG A 85 14.85 -35.22 -18.66
C ARG A 85 15.76 -34.49 -19.65
N TRP A 86 15.75 -33.15 -19.73
CA TRP A 86 16.46 -32.40 -20.79
C TRP A 86 17.43 -31.30 -20.32
N THR A 87 18.06 -31.44 -19.15
CA THR A 87 19.06 -30.46 -18.70
C THR A 87 20.34 -31.11 -18.15
N PRO A 88 21.19 -31.65 -19.06
CA PRO A 88 22.62 -31.45 -18.81
C PRO A 88 23.38 -30.75 -19.96
N PHE A 89 22.73 -30.30 -21.04
CA PHE A 89 23.43 -29.75 -22.22
C PHE A 89 23.38 -28.23 -22.44
N VAL A 90 22.77 -27.42 -21.55
CA VAL A 90 22.70 -25.95 -21.74
C VAL A 90 23.77 -25.19 -20.92
N LEU A 91 24.53 -25.86 -20.05
CA LEU A 91 25.42 -25.20 -19.07
C LEU A 91 26.82 -24.78 -19.58
N ALA A 92 27.07 -24.76 -20.90
CA ALA A 92 28.37 -24.37 -21.46
C ALA A 92 28.35 -23.11 -22.35
N GLY A 93 27.18 -22.50 -22.60
CA GLY A 93 27.02 -21.36 -23.51
C GLY A 93 26.73 -20.00 -22.86
N ALA A 94 26.50 -19.93 -21.54
CA ALA A 94 25.93 -18.74 -20.91
C ALA A 94 26.97 -17.75 -20.32
N MET A 95 28.27 -18.10 -20.30
CA MET A 95 29.29 -17.27 -19.63
C MET A 95 29.96 -16.21 -20.52
N ALA A 96 29.66 -16.17 -21.83
CA ALA A 96 30.22 -15.18 -22.77
C ALA A 96 29.25 -14.04 -23.13
N ALA A 97 27.95 -14.15 -22.83
CA ALA A 97 26.95 -13.11 -23.13
C ALA A 97 26.77 -12.09 -21.98
N ALA A 98 27.21 -12.41 -20.77
CA ALA A 98 27.01 -11.57 -19.59
C ALA A 98 27.89 -10.31 -19.52
N MET A 99 28.92 -10.17 -20.38
CA MET A 99 29.76 -8.96 -20.43
C MET A 99 29.42 -8.00 -21.59
N ALA A 100 28.43 -8.31 -22.44
CA ALA A 100 28.03 -7.44 -23.55
C ALA A 100 26.77 -6.61 -23.27
N LEU A 101 26.02 -6.89 -22.20
CA LEU A 101 24.77 -6.20 -21.87
C LEU A 101 24.94 -5.00 -20.91
N LEU A 102 26.17 -4.65 -20.53
CA LEU A 102 26.46 -3.53 -19.62
C LEU A 102 26.75 -2.19 -20.31
N SER A 103 26.58 -2.08 -21.63
CA SER A 103 27.01 -0.87 -22.38
C SER A 103 26.00 -0.25 -23.36
N ILE A 104 24.72 -0.63 -23.37
CA ILE A 104 23.74 0.02 -24.27
C ILE A 104 22.39 0.19 -23.58
N ASN A 105 22.21 1.28 -22.83
CA ASN A 105 21.06 2.19 -23.03
C ASN A 105 21.18 3.46 -22.18
N SER A 106 21.98 4.39 -22.68
CA SER A 106 21.92 5.79 -22.30
C SER A 106 21.64 6.60 -23.56
N GLY A 107 20.44 7.18 -23.65
CA GLY A 107 20.12 8.27 -24.56
C GLY A 107 19.69 7.89 -25.98
N GLY A 108 18.39 7.90 -26.21
CA GLY A 108 17.81 8.05 -27.54
C GLY A 108 16.49 8.84 -27.44
N PRO A 109 16.33 9.99 -28.12
CA PRO A 109 15.08 10.73 -28.13
C PRO A 109 14.10 10.02 -29.05
N SER A 110 13.03 9.46 -28.48
CA SER A 110 11.89 9.02 -29.25
C SER A 110 11.11 10.24 -29.73
N GLU A 111 11.40 10.69 -30.95
CA GLU A 111 10.47 11.50 -31.74
C GLU A 111 9.31 10.61 -32.17
N ASP A 112 8.15 10.76 -31.53
CA ASP A 112 6.88 10.20 -31.97
C ASP A 112 6.09 11.28 -32.75
N PRO A 113 5.91 11.15 -34.08
CA PRO A 113 5.11 12.05 -34.89
C PRO A 113 3.64 11.63 -34.79
N GLY A 114 3.06 11.88 -33.61
CA GLY A 114 1.69 11.45 -33.30
C GLY A 114 1.12 12.19 -32.10
N ARG A 115 1.31 13.52 -32.01
CA ARG A 115 0.67 14.34 -30.98
C ARG A 115 -0.85 14.38 -31.16
N GLY A 116 -1.52 13.31 -30.75
CA GLY A 116 -2.71 13.47 -29.93
C GLY A 116 -2.27 14.27 -28.71
N GLU A 117 -2.89 15.42 -28.50
CA GLU A 117 -2.68 16.23 -27.32
C GLU A 117 -3.10 15.39 -26.10
N VAL A 118 -2.14 14.70 -25.47
CA VAL A 118 -2.35 14.01 -24.20
C VAL A 118 -2.58 15.11 -23.18
N ARG A 119 -3.85 15.50 -23.01
CA ARG A 119 -4.29 16.29 -21.87
C ARG A 119 -4.10 15.43 -20.63
N PHE A 120 -2.96 15.61 -19.96
CA PHE A 120 -2.82 15.26 -18.56
C PHE A 120 -3.91 16.05 -17.82
N ARG A 121 -4.90 15.34 -17.28
CA ARG A 121 -5.92 15.95 -16.43
C ARG A 121 -5.29 16.15 -15.05
N GLY A 122 -4.39 17.13 -14.90
CA GLY A 122 -3.93 17.71 -13.64
C GLY A 122 -3.74 16.71 -12.50
N ALA A 123 -3.07 15.59 -12.75
CA ALA A 123 -2.94 14.51 -11.80
C ALA A 123 -1.46 14.29 -11.51
N LEU A 124 -1.07 14.47 -10.25
CA LEU A 124 0.14 13.91 -9.66
C LEU A 124 0.39 12.51 -10.26
N ASP A 125 1.46 12.39 -11.04
CA ASP A 125 1.94 11.12 -11.57
C ASP A 125 2.92 10.55 -10.54
N LEU A 126 2.54 9.44 -9.93
CA LEU A 126 3.26 8.80 -8.85
C LEU A 126 3.58 7.37 -9.26
N LYS A 127 4.86 7.01 -9.19
CA LYS A 127 5.34 5.64 -9.27
C LYS A 127 6.05 5.30 -7.98
N VAL A 128 5.75 4.15 -7.41
CA VAL A 128 6.33 3.67 -6.15
C VAL A 128 6.92 2.30 -6.39
N TRP A 129 8.12 2.08 -5.86
CA TRP A 129 8.77 0.79 -5.86
C TRP A 129 9.17 0.41 -4.44
N ARG A 130 8.89 -0.82 -4.05
CA ARG A 130 9.50 -1.45 -2.89
C ARG A 130 10.81 -2.09 -3.33
N VAL A 131 11.90 -1.77 -2.63
CA VAL A 131 13.21 -2.37 -2.84
C VAL A 131 13.57 -3.25 -1.67
N HIS A 132 13.55 -4.55 -1.89
CA HIS A 132 13.91 -5.59 -0.93
C HIS A 132 15.13 -6.35 -1.45
N GLU A 133 16.20 -6.43 -0.64
CA GLU A 133 17.45 -7.10 -1.02
C GLU A 133 18.02 -6.66 -2.39
N GLY A 134 17.83 -5.39 -2.74
CA GLY A 134 18.29 -4.81 -4.01
C GLY A 134 17.38 -5.08 -5.22
N GLN A 135 16.28 -5.81 -5.06
CA GLN A 135 15.27 -6.03 -6.09
C GLN A 135 14.16 -5.00 -5.95
N ALA A 136 13.92 -4.22 -7.01
CA ALA A 136 12.83 -3.26 -7.08
C ALA A 136 11.58 -3.90 -7.67
N GLN A 137 10.47 -3.81 -6.96
CA GLN A 137 9.13 -4.20 -7.40
C GLN A 137 8.25 -2.95 -7.42
N GLU A 138 7.60 -2.67 -8.54
CA GLU A 138 6.62 -1.57 -8.62
C GLU A 138 5.36 -1.98 -7.86
N GLU A 139 4.87 -1.09 -7.01
CA GLU A 139 3.72 -1.32 -6.14
C GLU A 139 2.65 -0.24 -6.39
N ASP A 140 1.39 -0.60 -6.16
CA ASP A 140 0.26 0.33 -6.27
C ASP A 140 -0.63 0.23 -5.03
N GLY A 141 -0.91 1.36 -4.39
CA GLY A 141 -1.83 1.49 -3.26
C GLY A 141 -1.39 0.81 -1.96
N LEU A 142 -1.19 -0.51 -1.94
CA LEU A 142 -0.82 -1.32 -0.78
C LEU A 142 0.57 -1.93 -0.97
N ILE A 143 1.41 -1.84 0.05
CA ILE A 143 2.78 -2.34 0.05
C ILE A 143 2.98 -3.23 1.27
N GLU A 144 3.18 -4.53 1.05
CA GLU A 144 3.69 -5.43 2.08
C GLU A 144 5.21 -5.30 2.16
N ALA A 145 5.73 -4.85 3.30
CA ALA A 145 7.16 -4.57 3.45
C ALA A 145 7.73 -5.13 4.77
N ALA A 146 9.05 -5.27 4.81
CA ALA A 146 9.80 -5.58 6.01
C ALA A 146 10.61 -4.37 6.50
N ALA A 147 11.01 -4.39 7.77
CA ALA A 147 11.97 -3.43 8.30
C ALA A 147 13.28 -3.47 7.49
N GLY A 148 13.80 -2.30 7.11
CA GLY A 148 14.98 -2.19 6.25
C GLY A 148 14.70 -2.25 4.75
N ASP A 149 13.46 -2.52 4.32
CA ASP A 149 13.04 -2.28 2.94
C ASP A 149 13.12 -0.79 2.62
N ARG A 150 13.27 -0.48 1.33
CA ARG A 150 13.30 0.91 0.86
C ARG A 150 12.13 1.18 -0.05
N ILE A 151 11.36 2.22 0.25
CA ILE A 151 10.35 2.74 -0.66
C ILE A 151 11.01 3.79 -1.54
N GLN A 152 11.20 3.47 -2.82
CA GLN A 152 11.61 4.41 -3.85
C GLN A 152 10.38 4.98 -4.53
N TYR A 153 10.43 6.24 -4.90
CA TYR A 153 9.31 6.85 -5.61
C TYR A 153 9.78 7.90 -6.62
N GLU A 154 8.96 8.09 -7.63
CA GLU A 154 9.07 9.13 -8.64
C GLU A 154 7.75 9.90 -8.68
N VAL A 155 7.84 11.23 -8.52
CA VAL A 155 6.69 12.13 -8.59
C VAL A 155 6.91 13.13 -9.73
N ALA A 156 5.93 13.26 -10.62
CA ALA A 156 5.89 14.31 -11.61
C ALA A 156 4.59 15.11 -11.53
N SER A 157 4.68 16.37 -11.95
CA SER A 157 3.56 17.30 -12.04
C SER A 157 3.59 17.99 -13.41
N ASP A 158 2.43 18.27 -13.97
CA ASP A 158 2.27 19.08 -15.19
C ASP A 158 2.30 20.59 -14.91
N THR A 159 2.15 20.98 -13.64
CA THR A 159 2.22 22.35 -13.16
C THR A 159 3.33 22.54 -12.14
N LYS A 160 3.69 23.80 -11.89
CA LYS A 160 4.63 24.17 -10.84
C LYS A 160 3.93 24.02 -9.50
N ALA A 161 4.50 23.23 -8.59
CA ALA A 161 3.91 22.92 -7.29
C ALA A 161 4.99 22.68 -6.23
N TRP A 162 4.58 22.55 -4.97
CA TRP A 162 5.41 22.07 -3.87
C TRP A 162 5.05 20.63 -3.54
N LEU A 163 6.04 19.75 -3.54
CA LEU A 163 5.91 18.37 -3.07
C LEU A 163 6.30 18.28 -1.60
N SER A 164 5.42 17.69 -0.81
CA SER A 164 5.70 17.27 0.57
C SER A 164 5.33 15.80 0.70
N VAL A 165 6.14 15.03 1.44
CA VAL A 165 5.88 13.61 1.68
C VAL A 165 5.85 13.34 3.18
N PHE A 166 4.74 12.81 3.65
CA PHE A 166 4.49 12.52 5.06
C PHE A 166 4.25 11.03 5.27
N ASN A 167 4.62 10.52 6.43
CA ASN A 167 4.27 9.19 6.91
C ASN A 167 3.37 9.35 8.13
N VAL A 168 2.27 8.60 8.17
CA VAL A 168 1.37 8.52 9.32
C VAL A 168 1.33 7.08 9.77
N GLN A 169 1.70 6.84 11.02
CA GLN A 169 1.61 5.51 11.64
C GLN A 169 0.19 5.25 12.18
N ASP A 170 -0.17 3.99 12.37
CA ASP A 170 -1.50 3.61 12.89
C ASP A 170 -1.72 3.99 14.37
N ASP A 171 -0.67 4.36 15.10
CA ASP A 171 -0.72 5.01 16.41
C ASP A 171 -0.85 6.55 16.37
N GLY A 172 -0.78 7.14 15.18
CA GLY A 172 -0.98 8.57 14.93
C GLY A 172 0.28 9.40 14.90
N GLN A 173 1.44 8.77 15.01
CA GLN A 173 2.69 9.46 14.81
C GLN A 173 2.83 9.91 13.35
N LEU A 174 2.91 11.24 13.16
CA LEU A 174 3.25 11.87 11.89
C LEU A 174 4.76 12.04 11.79
N SER A 175 5.33 11.77 10.62
CA SER A 175 6.74 12.03 10.32
C SER A 175 6.90 12.61 8.91
N THR A 176 7.83 13.55 8.74
CA THR A 176 8.13 14.15 7.43
C THR A 176 9.24 13.37 6.72
N TYR A 177 8.89 12.65 5.63
CA TYR A 177 9.86 11.95 4.78
C TYR A 177 10.53 12.87 3.76
N LEU A 178 9.80 13.87 3.25
CA LEU A 178 10.35 14.90 2.38
C LEU A 178 9.77 16.26 2.76
N ALA A 179 10.64 17.15 3.25
CA ALA A 179 10.28 18.53 3.48
C ALA A 179 9.86 19.23 2.17
N PRO A 180 9.01 20.27 2.24
CA PRO A 180 8.47 20.93 1.06
C PRO A 180 9.55 21.29 0.05
N THR A 181 9.43 20.71 -1.14
CA THR A 181 10.39 20.87 -2.23
C THR A 181 9.63 21.29 -3.49
N GLU A 182 10.07 22.38 -4.11
CA GLU A 182 9.48 22.86 -5.35
C GLU A 182 9.70 21.86 -6.50
N LEU A 183 8.64 21.53 -7.23
CA LEU A 183 8.64 20.75 -8.45
C LEU A 183 8.48 21.66 -9.66
N SER A 184 9.40 21.50 -10.61
CA SER A 184 9.25 22.07 -11.94
C SER A 184 8.31 21.21 -12.78
N PRO A 185 7.47 21.82 -13.64
CA PRO A 185 6.63 21.09 -14.58
C PRO A 185 7.42 20.06 -15.40
N LEU A 186 6.84 18.88 -15.56
CA LEU A 186 7.36 17.76 -16.37
C LEU A 186 8.76 17.30 -15.99
N THR A 187 9.24 17.67 -14.79
CA THR A 187 10.54 17.27 -14.27
C THR A 187 10.33 16.34 -13.08
N PRO A 188 10.49 15.01 -13.26
CA PRO A 188 10.23 14.06 -12.19
C PRO A 188 11.22 14.24 -11.03
N LYS A 189 10.70 14.20 -9.81
CA LYS A 189 11.48 14.11 -8.58
C LYS A 189 11.56 12.67 -8.15
N LYS A 190 12.78 12.17 -8.02
CA LYS A 190 13.06 10.84 -7.49
C LYS A 190 13.59 10.96 -6.07
N ALA A 191 13.10 10.12 -5.18
CA ALA A 191 13.61 10.02 -3.82
C ALA A 191 13.36 8.61 -3.27
N ALA A 192 13.89 8.35 -2.09
CA ALA A 192 13.72 7.07 -1.42
C ALA A 192 13.75 7.25 0.08
N VAL A 193 13.02 6.39 0.78
CA VAL A 193 13.00 6.32 2.25
C VAL A 193 13.29 4.88 2.68
N LEU A 194 14.09 4.73 3.73
CA LEU A 194 14.35 3.45 4.38
C LEU A 194 13.29 3.24 5.46
N LEU A 195 12.59 2.12 5.42
CA LEU A 195 11.61 1.78 6.44
C LEU A 195 12.32 1.35 7.73
N ASP A 196 11.82 1.89 8.84
CA ASP A 196 12.26 1.52 10.18
C ASP A 196 11.66 0.18 10.63
N ASP A 197 11.91 -0.18 11.89
CA ASP A 197 11.41 -1.40 12.52
C ASP A 197 10.02 -1.24 13.16
N TYR A 198 9.29 -0.16 12.85
CA TYR A 198 7.92 0.02 13.33
C TYR A 198 7.04 -1.16 12.93
N LYS A 199 6.20 -1.62 13.86
CA LYS A 199 5.31 -2.77 13.70
C LYS A 199 3.88 -2.28 13.56
N GLY A 200 3.22 -2.65 12.46
CA GLY A 200 1.87 -2.19 12.16
C GLY A 200 1.74 -1.63 10.75
N SER A 201 0.76 -0.77 10.58
CA SER A 201 0.47 -0.10 9.31
C SER A 201 0.93 1.35 9.35
N GLU A 202 1.45 1.83 8.23
CA GLU A 202 1.82 3.22 8.03
C GLU A 202 1.28 3.68 6.68
N ARG A 203 0.94 4.95 6.53
CA ARG A 203 0.48 5.50 5.26
C ARG A 203 1.35 6.67 4.85
N ILE A 204 1.91 6.57 3.65
CA ILE A 204 2.76 7.59 3.07
C ILE A 204 1.89 8.47 2.16
N PHE A 205 1.77 9.75 2.48
CA PHE A 205 1.05 10.74 1.71
C PHE A 205 2.00 11.56 0.83
N PHE A 206 1.69 11.62 -0.47
CA PHE A 206 2.34 12.48 -1.45
C PHE A 206 1.41 13.65 -1.75
N VAL A 207 1.82 14.84 -1.30
CA VAL A 207 0.99 16.05 -1.37
C VAL A 207 1.63 17.05 -2.33
N LEU A 208 0.92 17.40 -3.39
CA LEU A 208 1.23 18.54 -4.25
C LEU A 208 0.28 19.69 -4.00
N ASP A 209 0.83 20.86 -3.76
CA ASP A 209 0.06 22.09 -3.54
C ASP A 209 0.77 23.29 -4.19
N GLU A 210 0.06 24.38 -4.43
CA GLU A 210 0.63 25.64 -4.91
C GLU A 210 1.53 26.31 -3.85
N GLN A 211 1.35 25.94 -2.58
CA GLN A 211 2.11 26.42 -1.42
C GLN A 211 2.79 25.27 -0.67
N PRO A 212 3.92 25.51 0.02
CA PRO A 212 4.57 24.47 0.82
C PRO A 212 3.66 24.02 1.96
N VAL A 213 3.39 22.71 2.04
CA VAL A 213 2.62 22.10 3.12
C VAL A 213 3.57 21.77 4.27
N THR A 214 3.42 22.44 5.41
CA THR A 214 4.25 22.21 6.59
C THR A 214 3.79 21.00 7.39
N GLU A 215 4.68 20.42 8.20
CA GLU A 215 4.33 19.34 9.14
C GLU A 215 3.18 19.74 10.07
N ASP A 216 3.18 20.96 10.61
CA ASP A 216 2.08 21.48 11.44
C ASP A 216 0.72 21.49 10.71
N ALA A 217 0.73 21.74 9.39
CA ALA A 217 -0.50 21.76 8.60
C ALA A 217 -1.00 20.34 8.33
N ALA A 218 -0.09 19.41 8.08
CA ALA A 218 -0.41 17.99 7.97
C ALA A 218 -0.90 17.40 9.30
N ALA A 219 -0.30 17.79 10.44
CA ALA A 219 -0.75 17.38 11.77
C ALA A 219 -2.16 17.88 12.08
N ALA A 220 -2.45 19.17 11.80
CA ALA A 220 -3.78 19.74 11.98
C ALA A 220 -4.84 19.14 11.02
N ALA A 221 -4.41 18.63 9.87
CA ALA A 221 -5.26 17.87 8.96
C ALA A 221 -5.55 16.47 9.52
N LEU A 222 -4.54 15.79 10.03
CA LEU A 222 -4.64 14.45 10.61
C LEU A 222 -5.51 14.42 11.86
N GLU A 223 -5.41 15.42 12.74
CA GLU A 223 -6.23 15.53 13.96
C GLU A 223 -7.74 15.47 13.66
N LYS A 224 -8.17 15.98 12.50
CA LYS A 224 -9.57 15.94 12.06
C LYS A 224 -9.99 14.61 11.43
N ALA A 225 -9.01 13.81 11.03
CA ALA A 225 -9.20 12.54 10.33
C ALA A 225 -9.09 11.33 11.27
N TRP A 226 -8.56 11.53 12.48
CA TRP A 226 -8.09 10.45 13.34
C TRP A 226 -9.17 9.46 13.78
N ASP A 227 -10.44 9.87 13.74
CA ASP A 227 -11.56 8.98 14.01
C ASP A 227 -11.78 7.91 12.93
N ALA A 228 -11.20 8.08 11.74
CA ALA A 228 -11.21 7.10 10.65
C ALA A 228 -9.94 6.23 10.69
N PRO A 229 -10.02 4.93 10.41
CA PRO A 229 -8.84 4.09 10.35
C PRO A 229 -7.90 4.51 9.22
N LEU A 230 -6.61 4.31 9.44
CA LEU A 230 -5.56 4.67 8.49
C LEU A 230 -5.75 3.99 7.12
N ALA A 231 -6.37 2.82 7.07
CA ALA A 231 -6.69 2.11 5.83
C ALA A 231 -7.73 2.85 4.96
N GLU A 232 -8.59 3.67 5.56
CA GLU A 232 -9.63 4.44 4.85
C GLU A 232 -9.16 5.87 4.50
N LEU A 233 -7.98 6.27 4.99
CA LEU A 233 -7.47 7.63 4.84
C LEU A 233 -6.68 7.80 3.53
N ASP A 234 -7.35 7.91 2.39
CA ASP A 234 -6.65 8.08 1.10
C ASP A 234 -6.05 9.48 0.89
N ALA A 235 -6.53 10.48 1.63
CA ALA A 235 -6.05 11.87 1.60
C ALA A 235 -6.16 12.52 2.98
N LEU A 236 -5.25 13.45 3.28
CA LEU A 236 -5.30 14.28 4.48
C LEU A 236 -6.44 15.31 4.38
N PRO A 237 -7.45 15.28 5.26
CA PRO A 237 -8.59 16.18 5.17
C PRO A 237 -8.19 17.61 5.58
N GLY A 238 -8.74 18.59 4.89
CA GLY A 238 -8.47 20.00 5.18
C GLY A 238 -7.35 20.63 4.34
N LEU A 239 -6.56 19.84 3.60
CA LEU A 239 -5.67 20.33 2.56
C LEU A 239 -6.44 20.56 1.24
N LYS A 240 -7.38 21.52 1.28
CA LYS A 240 -8.26 21.80 0.14
C LYS A 240 -7.47 22.39 -1.02
N GLY A 241 -7.56 21.76 -2.18
CA GLY A 241 -6.85 22.21 -3.40
C GLY A 241 -5.54 21.49 -3.64
N ALA A 242 -4.99 20.82 -2.63
CA ALA A 242 -3.85 19.94 -2.81
C ALA A 242 -4.25 18.67 -3.58
N GLN A 243 -3.41 18.26 -4.53
CA GLN A 243 -3.49 16.95 -5.14
C GLN A 243 -2.78 15.94 -4.22
N GLN A 244 -3.44 14.84 -3.92
CA GLN A 244 -2.93 13.85 -2.99
C GLN A 244 -3.01 12.46 -3.59
N ARG A 245 -1.98 11.67 -3.33
CA ARG A 245 -2.02 10.20 -3.40
C ARG A 245 -1.41 9.67 -2.12
N SER A 246 -1.77 8.45 -1.77
CA SER A 246 -1.13 7.75 -0.66
C SER A 246 -0.89 6.30 -0.99
N VAL A 247 0.06 5.71 -0.28
CA VAL A 247 0.28 4.27 -0.26
C VAL A 247 0.24 3.78 1.19
N LEU A 248 -0.48 2.69 1.43
CA LEU A 248 -0.53 1.99 2.69
C LEU A 248 0.62 0.97 2.73
N VAL A 249 1.46 1.04 3.74
CA VAL A 249 2.55 0.11 4.01
C VAL A 249 2.15 -0.75 5.21
N VAL A 250 2.20 -2.07 5.06
CA VAL A 250 1.89 -3.02 6.14
C VAL A 250 3.13 -3.83 6.46
N LYS A 251 3.54 -3.82 7.73
CA LYS A 251 4.70 -4.57 8.24
C LYS A 251 4.25 -5.66 9.22
N PRO A 252 4.58 -6.95 8.96
CA PRO A 252 4.27 -8.05 9.85
C PRO A 252 5.14 -8.10 11.12
#